data_AF-A0A7J8ZL81-F1
#
_entry.id   AF-A0A7J8ZL81-F1
#
_cell.length_a   1.000
_cell.length_b   1.000
_cell.length_c   1.000
_cell.angle_alpha   90.00
_cell.angle_beta   90.00
_cell.angle_gamma   90.00
#
_symmetry.space_group_name_H-M   'P 1'
#
loop_
_entity.id
_entity.type
_entity.pdbx_description
1 polymer ?
#
loop_
_entity_poly.entity_id
_entity_poly.type
_entity_poly.pdbx_seq_one_letter_code
_entity_poly.pdbx_strand_id
1 'polypeptide(L)'
;MVTQYGIKYAVNLITAHFGDLVAKVCECLLRRGPLTLQAIVRSTELTSSQVKNSLLVLIQHNCVQAFILDQTGEHGDGAKQSTQYIALFDNIIQRWRFPKFLTMVSKKLDKQCVELLEGLLQHGRLTLKQMFDRAKSGDDVVQEAFVKLLNAHFIERCPASEPVLTNPTKEEEAARKRAAKSGKILEVQETLEQRVVEAAMPTEALRFLFATETEPTADGGKDKSNSSSVTLGEKRKHDALESEAESGATDEQVVLWRANFDEFIRHLRHK
;
A
#
# COMPACT_ATOMS: atom_id res chain seq x y z
N MET A 1 -6.22 17.30 13.57
CA MET A 1 -7.52 17.27 12.89
C MET A 1 -7.37 17.92 11.52
N VAL A 2 -7.86 17.27 10.46
CA VAL A 2 -7.88 17.84 9.11
C VAL A 2 -8.94 18.95 9.07
N THR A 3 -8.58 20.14 8.61
CA THR A 3 -9.53 21.26 8.50
C THR A 3 -10.44 21.07 7.30
N GLN A 4 -11.63 21.69 7.31
CA GLN A 4 -12.54 21.66 6.17
C GLN A 4 -11.89 22.17 4.87
N TYR A 5 -11.03 23.19 4.97
CA TYR A 5 -10.25 23.70 3.84
C TYR A 5 -9.21 22.70 3.36
N GLY A 6 -8.56 21.97 4.28
CA GLY A 6 -7.67 20.87 3.95
C GLY A 6 -8.38 19.79 3.15
N ILE A 7 -9.57 19.36 3.59
CA ILE A 7 -10.39 18.38 2.85
C ILE A 7 -10.72 18.89 1.44
N LYS A 8 -11.21 20.13 1.31
CA LYS A 8 -11.52 20.71 -0.01
C LYS A 8 -10.31 20.70 -0.95
N TYR A 9 -9.13 21.06 -0.43
CA TYR A 9 -7.91 21.06 -1.22
C TYR A 9 -7.47 19.65 -1.63
N ALA A 10 -7.53 18.67 -0.71
CA ALA A 10 -7.24 17.27 -1.01
C ALA A 10 -8.19 16.71 -2.08
N VAL A 11 -9.49 17.00 -1.98
CA VAL A 11 -10.49 16.58 -2.98
C VAL A 11 -10.19 17.21 -4.34
N ASN A 12 -9.82 18.48 -4.40
CA ASN A 12 -9.43 19.14 -5.66
C ASN A 12 -8.19 18.47 -6.29
N LEU A 13 -7.19 18.10 -5.49
CA LEU A 13 -6.01 17.38 -5.98
C LEU A 13 -6.36 16.01 -6.55
N ILE A 14 -7.21 15.25 -5.87
CA ILE A 14 -7.67 13.93 -6.34
C ILE A 14 -8.53 14.07 -7.60
N THR A 15 -9.39 15.09 -7.67
CA THR A 15 -10.21 15.38 -8.85
C THR A 15 -9.31 15.66 -10.07
N ALA A 16 -8.30 16.53 -9.90
CA ALA A 16 -7.40 16.89 -10.99
C ALA A 16 -6.57 15.70 -11.51
N HIS A 17 -6.24 14.73 -10.66
CA HIS A 17 -5.41 13.58 -11.05
C HIS A 17 -6.22 12.36 -11.51
N PHE A 18 -7.39 12.13 -10.92
CA PHE A 18 -8.10 10.84 -11.03
C PHE A 18 -9.60 10.99 -11.39
N GLY A 19 -10.09 12.22 -11.53
CA GLY A 19 -11.46 12.53 -11.90
C GLY A 19 -12.46 12.50 -10.74
N ASP A 20 -13.67 12.98 -11.02
CA ASP A 20 -14.72 13.26 -10.03
C ASP A 20 -15.19 12.02 -9.26
N LEU A 21 -15.23 10.88 -9.94
CA LEU A 21 -15.74 9.63 -9.35
C LEU A 21 -14.82 9.14 -8.23
N VAL A 22 -13.50 9.18 -8.46
CA VAL A 22 -12.49 8.83 -7.46
C VAL A 22 -12.46 9.86 -6.33
N ALA A 23 -12.60 11.14 -6.68
CA ALA A 23 -12.65 12.23 -5.71
C ALA A 23 -13.85 12.14 -4.76
N LYS A 24 -15.03 11.73 -5.24
CA LYS A 24 -16.22 11.52 -4.40
C LYS A 24 -16.00 10.45 -3.33
N VAL A 25 -15.35 9.34 -3.69
CA VAL A 25 -14.99 8.28 -2.74
C VAL A 25 -13.95 8.77 -1.73
N CYS A 26 -12.92 9.49 -2.18
CA CYS A 26 -11.91 10.09 -1.31
C CYS A 26 -12.51 11.09 -0.32
N GLU A 27 -13.39 11.98 -0.79
CA GLU A 27 -14.09 12.95 0.05
C GLU A 27 -14.93 12.27 1.13
N CYS A 28 -15.64 11.20 0.77
CA CYS A 28 -16.43 10.40 1.70
C CYS A 28 -15.56 9.91 2.87
N LEU A 29 -14.40 9.31 2.56
CA LEU A 29 -13.45 8.81 3.56
C LEU A 29 -12.83 9.94 4.39
N LEU A 30 -12.45 11.06 3.77
CA LEU A 30 -11.86 12.21 4.48
C LEU A 30 -12.85 12.87 5.46
N ARG A 31 -14.15 12.90 5.12
CA ARG A 31 -15.19 13.51 5.97
C ARG A 31 -15.72 12.57 7.05
N ARG A 32 -15.83 11.27 6.74
CA ARG A 32 -16.48 10.28 7.62
C ARG A 32 -15.51 9.41 8.40
N GLY A 33 -14.22 9.43 8.04
CA GLY A 33 -13.22 8.53 8.60
C GLY A 33 -13.27 7.14 7.94
N PRO A 34 -12.75 6.11 8.64
CA PRO A 34 -12.70 4.76 8.11
C PRO A 34 -14.09 4.17 7.85
N LEU A 35 -14.26 3.52 6.70
CA LEU A 35 -15.53 2.92 6.30
C LEU A 35 -15.32 1.56 5.62
N THR A 36 -16.31 0.67 5.76
CA THR A 36 -16.39 -0.56 4.96
C THR A 36 -16.83 -0.24 3.53
N LEU A 37 -16.58 -1.17 2.59
CA LEU A 37 -17.02 -1.02 1.20
C LEU A 37 -18.52 -0.68 1.08
N GLN A 38 -19.37 -1.40 1.83
CA GLN A 38 -20.82 -1.19 1.81
C GLN A 38 -21.23 0.18 2.36
N ALA A 39 -20.54 0.65 3.40
CA ALA A 39 -20.78 1.98 3.94
C ALA A 39 -20.39 3.09 2.96
N ILE A 40 -19.31 2.90 2.20
CA ILE A 40 -18.89 3.84 1.14
C ILE A 40 -19.92 3.87 0.00
N VAL A 41 -20.37 2.70 -0.48
CA VAL A 41 -21.42 2.56 -1.50
C VAL A 41 -22.67 3.34 -1.08
N ARG A 42 -23.18 3.07 0.13
CA ARG A 42 -24.36 3.76 0.66
C ARG A 42 -24.16 5.27 0.82
N SER A 43 -22.97 5.71 1.23
CA SER A 43 -22.70 7.13 1.50
C SER A 43 -22.44 7.95 0.24
N THR A 44 -21.95 7.31 -0.82
CA THR A 44 -21.61 7.98 -2.09
C THR A 44 -22.69 7.82 -3.15
N GLU A 45 -23.66 6.93 -2.95
CA GLU A 45 -24.70 6.58 -3.92
C GLU A 45 -24.12 6.12 -5.28
N LEU A 46 -22.89 5.61 -5.26
CA LEU A 46 -22.23 5.01 -6.41
C LEU A 46 -22.48 3.51 -6.42
N THR A 47 -22.37 2.90 -7.60
CA THR A 47 -22.41 1.44 -7.72
C THR A 47 -21.20 0.80 -7.03
N SER A 48 -21.36 -0.45 -6.58
CA SER A 48 -20.26 -1.22 -5.96
C SER A 48 -19.02 -1.30 -6.86
N SER A 49 -19.21 -1.47 -8.18
CA SER A 49 -18.11 -1.48 -9.16
C SER A 49 -17.35 -0.14 -9.20
N GLN A 50 -18.06 0.98 -9.25
CA GLN A 50 -17.44 2.31 -9.23
C GLN A 50 -16.64 2.57 -7.95
N VAL A 51 -17.17 2.15 -6.79
CA VAL A 51 -16.45 2.29 -5.51
C VAL A 51 -15.21 1.41 -5.49
N LYS A 52 -15.30 0.14 -5.90
CA LYS A 52 -14.14 -0.77 -5.97
C LYS A 52 -13.03 -0.21 -6.88
N ASN A 53 -13.39 0.26 -8.08
CA ASN A 53 -12.43 0.85 -9.01
C ASN A 53 -11.80 2.13 -8.45
N SER A 54 -12.58 2.96 -7.75
CA SER A 54 -12.06 4.17 -7.08
C SER A 54 -11.07 3.82 -5.98
N LEU A 55 -11.40 2.84 -5.14
CA LEU A 55 -10.52 2.37 -4.08
C LEU A 55 -9.24 1.77 -4.65
N LEU A 56 -9.32 1.00 -5.74
CA LEU A 56 -8.15 0.48 -6.44
C LEU A 56 -7.18 1.60 -6.84
N VAL A 57 -7.69 2.67 -7.48
CA VAL A 57 -6.88 3.84 -7.86
C VAL A 57 -6.28 4.54 -6.64
N LEU A 58 -7.09 4.77 -5.59
CA LEU A 58 -6.61 5.47 -4.39
C LEU A 58 -5.54 4.66 -3.63
N ILE A 59 -5.71 3.34 -3.52
CA ILE A 59 -4.73 2.44 -2.90
C ILE A 59 -3.46 2.38 -3.75
N GLN A 60 -3.59 2.24 -5.07
CA GLN A 60 -2.49 2.25 -6.03
C GLN A 60 -1.61 3.48 -5.88
N HIS A 61 -2.19 4.65 -5.60
CA HIS A 61 -1.47 5.91 -5.41
C HIS A 61 -1.19 6.27 -3.94
N ASN A 62 -1.25 5.30 -3.02
CA ASN A 62 -0.98 5.46 -1.59
C ASN A 62 -1.83 6.53 -0.90
N CYS A 63 -3.02 6.82 -1.43
CA CYS A 63 -3.96 7.80 -0.88
C CYS A 63 -4.97 7.17 0.09
N VAL A 64 -5.17 5.85 0.01
CA VAL A 64 -6.02 5.07 0.91
C VAL A 64 -5.27 3.83 1.37
N GLN A 65 -5.48 3.43 2.62
CA GLN A 65 -5.02 2.17 3.18
C GLN A 65 -6.24 1.33 3.59
N ALA A 66 -6.25 0.07 3.16
CA ALA A 66 -7.18 -0.93 3.69
C ALA A 66 -6.59 -1.54 4.97
N PHE A 67 -7.43 -1.93 5.91
CA PHE A 67 -7.01 -2.64 7.12
C PHE A 67 -8.17 -3.49 7.64
N ILE A 68 -7.85 -4.57 8.35
CA ILE A 68 -8.83 -5.42 9.00
C ILE A 68 -8.98 -4.94 10.43
N LEU A 69 -10.20 -4.59 10.83
CA LEU A 69 -10.50 -4.32 12.22
C LEU A 69 -11.00 -5.59 12.89
N ASP A 70 -10.24 -6.10 13.85
CA ASP A 70 -10.65 -7.21 14.70
C ASP A 70 -11.48 -6.69 15.87
N GLN A 71 -12.78 -6.96 15.80
CA GLN A 71 -13.72 -6.67 16.88
C GLN A 71 -13.90 -7.95 17.69
N THR A 72 -13.14 -8.05 18.78
CA THR A 72 -13.36 -9.10 19.78
C THR A 72 -14.72 -8.83 20.42
N GLY A 73 -15.72 -9.65 20.09
CA GLY A 73 -17.07 -9.51 20.62
C GLY A 73 -17.09 -9.73 22.13
N GLU A 74 -17.56 -8.75 22.89
CA GLU A 74 -17.70 -8.86 24.35
C GLU A 74 -18.74 -9.90 24.80
N HIS A 75 -19.48 -10.50 23.88
CA HIS A 75 -20.67 -11.32 24.16
C HIS A 75 -20.66 -12.67 23.43
N GLY A 76 -19.50 -13.32 23.28
CA GLY A 76 -19.42 -14.71 22.81
C GLY A 76 -19.86 -14.96 21.35
N ASP A 77 -20.26 -13.92 20.62
CA ASP A 77 -20.44 -13.94 19.18
C ASP A 77 -19.06 -13.81 18.53
N GLY A 78 -18.75 -14.70 17.59
CA GLY A 78 -17.40 -14.90 17.07
C GLY A 78 -16.72 -13.62 16.57
N ALA A 79 -15.38 -13.60 16.58
CA ALA A 79 -14.58 -12.46 16.11
C ALA A 79 -15.00 -12.06 14.69
N LYS A 80 -15.63 -10.87 14.55
CA LYS A 80 -16.09 -10.37 13.25
C LYS A 80 -15.03 -9.45 12.67
N GLN A 81 -14.18 -10.03 11.82
CA GLN A 81 -13.21 -9.28 11.05
C GLN A 81 -13.92 -8.50 9.94
N SER A 82 -13.59 -7.21 9.80
CA SER A 82 -14.14 -6.37 8.73
C SER A 82 -13.08 -5.47 8.13
N THR A 83 -12.94 -5.52 6.80
CA THR A 83 -12.04 -4.62 6.07
C THR A 83 -12.64 -3.21 6.02
N GLN A 84 -11.85 -2.25 6.47
CA GLN A 84 -12.14 -0.83 6.40
C GLN A 84 -11.09 -0.11 5.57
N TYR A 85 -11.50 0.99 4.97
CA TYR A 85 -10.64 1.85 4.16
C TYR A 85 -10.51 3.19 4.86
N ILE A 86 -9.29 3.69 4.99
CA ILE A 86 -8.99 5.01 5.54
C ILE A 86 -8.23 5.86 4.52
N ALA A 87 -8.64 7.11 4.36
CA ALA A 87 -7.90 8.07 3.52
C ALA A 87 -6.66 8.59 4.28
N LEU A 88 -5.53 8.60 3.61
CA LEU A 88 -4.25 9.08 4.13
C LEU A 88 -4.05 10.54 3.70
N PHE A 89 -4.47 11.46 4.56
CA PHE A 89 -4.56 12.88 4.21
C PHE A 89 -3.18 13.44 3.81
N ASP A 90 -2.16 13.14 4.60
CA ASP A 90 -0.81 13.66 4.36
C ASP A 90 -0.25 13.16 3.01
N ASN A 91 -0.48 11.90 2.66
CA ASN A 91 -0.06 11.34 1.38
C ASN A 91 -0.74 12.02 0.19
N ILE A 92 -2.04 12.33 0.32
CA ILE A 92 -2.78 13.07 -0.73
C ILE A 92 -2.16 14.45 -0.93
N ILE A 93 -1.86 15.16 0.15
CA ILE A 93 -1.26 16.50 0.09
C ILE A 93 0.17 16.44 -0.49
N GLN A 94 0.94 15.40 -0.19
CA GLN A 94 2.30 15.26 -0.74
C GLN A 94 2.34 15.16 -2.26
N ARG A 95 1.23 14.76 -2.92
CA ARG A 95 1.16 14.74 -4.39
C ARG A 95 1.46 16.09 -5.02
N TRP A 96 1.04 17.18 -4.39
CA TRP A 96 1.34 18.54 -4.86
C TRP A 96 2.86 18.86 -4.84
N ARG A 97 3.64 18.15 -4.01
CA ARG A 97 5.08 18.38 -3.86
C ARG A 97 5.95 17.55 -4.80
N PHE A 98 5.37 16.69 -5.65
CA PHE A 98 6.11 15.83 -6.57
C PHE A 98 7.18 16.57 -7.39
N PRO A 99 6.94 17.76 -7.97
CA PRO A 99 7.98 18.49 -8.68
C PRO A 99 9.20 18.84 -7.80
N LYS A 100 8.96 19.12 -6.51
CA LYS A 100 10.02 19.41 -5.54
C LYS A 100 10.80 18.15 -5.15
N PHE A 101 10.15 16.99 -5.09
CA PHE A 101 10.82 15.70 -4.86
C PHE A 101 11.76 15.36 -6.02
N LEU A 102 11.30 15.52 -7.26
CA LEU A 102 12.13 15.33 -8.46
C LEU A 102 13.33 16.27 -8.49
N THR A 103 13.12 17.55 -8.16
CA THR A 103 14.21 18.53 -8.05
C THR A 103 15.21 18.15 -6.97
N MET A 104 14.77 17.54 -5.87
CA MET A 104 15.66 17.10 -4.79
C MET A 104 16.55 15.95 -5.24
N VAL A 105 15.97 14.93 -5.89
CA VAL A 105 16.72 13.78 -6.43
C VAL A 105 17.69 14.24 -7.51
N SER A 106 17.25 15.13 -8.41
CA SER A 106 18.12 15.69 -9.46
C SER A 106 19.36 16.41 -8.91
N LYS A 107 19.29 16.97 -7.70
CA LYS A 107 20.43 17.66 -7.07
C LYS A 107 21.36 16.72 -6.30
N LYS A 108 20.85 15.56 -5.87
CA LYS A 108 21.56 14.65 -4.97
C LYS A 108 22.09 13.40 -5.67
N LEU A 109 21.39 12.96 -6.69
CA LEU A 109 21.67 11.75 -7.46
C LEU A 109 21.82 12.14 -8.93
N ASP A 110 21.47 11.23 -9.84
CA ASP A 110 21.62 11.40 -11.27
C ASP A 110 20.26 11.44 -12.00
N LYS A 111 20.33 11.68 -13.32
CA LYS A 111 19.15 11.79 -14.19
C LYS A 111 18.31 10.50 -14.22
N GLN A 112 18.97 9.34 -14.16
CA GLN A 112 18.29 8.03 -14.21
C GLN A 112 17.44 7.82 -12.96
N CYS A 113 17.95 8.24 -11.79
CA CYS A 113 17.19 8.24 -10.55
C CYS A 113 15.94 9.15 -10.63
N VAL A 114 16.04 10.30 -11.31
CA VAL A 114 14.89 11.21 -11.50
C VAL A 114 13.84 10.57 -12.37
N GLU A 115 14.23 9.99 -13.52
CA GLU A 115 13.31 9.33 -14.44
C GLU A 115 12.59 8.15 -13.78
N LEU A 116 13.33 7.33 -13.02
CA LEU A 116 12.77 6.19 -12.30
C LEU A 116 11.81 6.61 -11.17
N LEU A 117 12.18 7.64 -10.39
CA LEU A 117 11.31 8.19 -9.35
C LEU A 117 10.06 8.84 -9.96
N GLU A 118 10.18 9.55 -11.08
CA GLU A 118 9.04 10.15 -11.78
C GLU A 118 8.01 9.07 -12.16
N GLY A 119 8.46 7.94 -12.70
CA GLY A 119 7.58 6.80 -13.00
C GLY A 119 6.84 6.29 -11.75
N LEU A 120 7.52 6.16 -10.62
CA LEU A 120 6.89 5.79 -9.34
C LEU A 120 5.88 6.84 -8.85
N LEU A 121 6.19 8.14 -8.94
CA LEU A 121 5.27 9.19 -8.51
C LEU A 121 4.02 9.26 -9.39
N GLN A 122 4.18 9.07 -10.70
CA GLN A 122 3.09 9.07 -11.67
C GLN A 122 2.18 7.86 -11.51
N HIS A 123 2.74 6.66 -11.32
CA HIS A 123 1.98 5.41 -11.32
C HIS A 123 1.71 4.82 -9.93
N GLY A 124 2.33 5.34 -8.87
CA GLY A 124 2.15 4.86 -7.51
C GLY A 124 2.98 3.61 -7.20
N ARG A 125 2.31 2.51 -6.83
CA ARG A 125 2.95 1.25 -6.45
C ARG A 125 3.36 0.44 -7.68
N LEU A 126 4.65 0.11 -7.83
CA LEU A 126 5.12 -0.66 -8.98
C LEU A 126 5.97 -1.86 -8.56
N THR A 127 5.91 -2.94 -9.32
CA THR A 127 6.90 -4.02 -9.23
C THR A 127 8.21 -3.59 -9.87
N LEU A 128 9.32 -4.26 -9.53
CA LEU A 128 10.61 -3.99 -10.19
C LEU A 128 10.52 -4.16 -11.71
N LYS A 129 9.88 -5.24 -12.16
CA LYS A 129 9.61 -5.48 -13.59
C LYS A 129 8.84 -4.33 -14.23
N GLN A 130 7.77 -3.86 -13.60
CA GLN A 130 6.99 -2.73 -14.11
C GLN A 130 7.79 -1.42 -14.17
N MET A 131 8.75 -1.23 -13.27
CA MET A 131 9.68 -0.09 -13.30
C MET A 131 10.64 -0.21 -14.48
N PHE A 132 11.18 -1.41 -14.74
CA PHE A 132 12.07 -1.68 -15.89
C PHE A 132 11.34 -1.53 -17.22
N ASP A 133 10.14 -2.11 -17.36
CA ASP A 133 9.32 -2.02 -18.58
C ASP A 133 8.98 -0.57 -18.98
N ARG A 134 9.01 0.37 -18.03
CA ARG A 134 8.72 1.80 -18.23
C ARG A 134 9.97 2.64 -18.46
N ALA A 135 11.13 2.13 -18.07
CA ALA A 135 12.37 2.85 -18.23
C ALA A 135 12.77 2.89 -19.71
N LYS A 136 13.35 4.03 -20.13
CA LYS A 136 13.85 4.19 -21.50
C LYS A 136 15.30 3.70 -21.64
N SER A 137 15.95 3.43 -20.52
CA SER A 137 17.34 2.97 -20.40
C SER A 137 17.39 1.44 -20.32
N GLY A 138 18.56 0.86 -20.58
CA GLY A 138 18.77 -0.59 -20.42
C GLY A 138 18.70 -1.04 -18.95
N ASP A 139 18.30 -2.29 -18.73
CA ASP A 139 17.98 -2.87 -17.42
C ASP A 139 19.06 -2.63 -16.36
N ASP A 140 20.34 -2.81 -16.70
CA ASP A 140 21.47 -2.60 -15.78
C ASP A 140 21.51 -1.18 -15.20
N VAL A 141 21.27 -0.17 -16.05
CA VAL A 141 21.25 1.25 -15.65
C VAL A 141 20.07 1.53 -14.71
N VAL A 142 18.94 0.88 -14.96
CA VAL A 142 17.73 1.04 -14.13
C VAL A 142 17.91 0.36 -12.79
N GLN A 143 18.54 -0.82 -12.76
CA GLN A 143 18.90 -1.51 -11.54
C GLN A 143 19.87 -0.68 -10.68
N GLU A 144 20.90 -0.09 -11.28
CA GLU A 144 21.81 0.82 -10.57
C GLU A 144 21.06 2.04 -10.00
N ALA A 145 20.19 2.68 -10.80
CA ALA A 145 19.38 3.81 -10.35
C ALA A 145 18.42 3.42 -9.21
N PHE A 146 17.84 2.23 -9.29
CA PHE A 146 16.98 1.65 -8.27
C PHE A 146 17.75 1.49 -6.95
N VAL A 147 18.93 0.86 -6.98
CA VAL A 147 19.78 0.65 -5.80
C VAL A 147 20.21 2.00 -5.19
N LYS A 148 20.56 2.99 -6.02
CA LYS A 148 20.90 4.35 -5.54
C LYS A 148 19.72 5.02 -4.82
N LEU A 149 18.52 4.97 -5.39
CA LEU A 149 17.31 5.51 -4.76
C LEU A 149 16.99 4.80 -3.45
N LEU A 150 17.17 3.48 -3.41
CA LEU A 150 16.92 2.65 -2.24
C LEU A 150 17.91 2.95 -1.11
N ASN A 151 19.21 3.00 -1.41
CA ASN A 151 20.25 3.35 -0.44
C ASN A 151 20.12 4.78 0.09
N ALA A 152 19.56 5.69 -0.71
CA ALA A 152 19.23 7.06 -0.29
C ALA A 152 17.87 7.17 0.43
N HIS A 153 17.19 6.03 0.66
CA HIS A 153 15.87 5.90 1.28
C HIS A 153 14.75 6.70 0.58
N PHE A 154 14.93 7.10 -0.69
CA PHE A 154 13.90 7.82 -1.45
C PHE A 154 12.78 6.91 -1.96
N ILE A 155 13.03 5.61 -2.04
CA ILE A 155 12.05 4.58 -2.34
C ILE A 155 12.05 3.53 -1.22
N GLU A 156 10.94 2.84 -1.07
CA GLU A 156 10.73 1.82 -0.04
C GLU A 156 9.73 0.76 -0.52
N ARG A 157 9.73 -0.40 0.13
CA ARG A 157 8.69 -1.40 -0.07
C ARG A 157 7.32 -0.85 0.36
N CYS A 158 6.28 -1.24 -0.36
CA CYS A 158 4.92 -0.83 -0.02
C CYS A 158 4.49 -1.42 1.33
N PRO A 159 3.60 -0.72 2.05
CA PRO A 159 2.95 -1.29 3.23
C PRO A 159 2.13 -2.53 2.88
N ALA A 160 1.95 -3.40 3.87
CA ALA A 160 1.05 -4.55 3.78
C ALA A 160 -0.35 -4.11 3.36
N SER A 161 -0.98 -4.90 2.49
CA SER A 161 -2.27 -4.54 1.88
C SER A 161 -3.40 -4.41 2.89
N GLU A 162 -3.45 -5.32 3.87
CA GLU A 162 -4.50 -5.39 4.88
C GLU A 162 -3.92 -5.78 6.25
N PRO A 163 -3.25 -4.84 6.97
CA PRO A 163 -2.82 -5.11 8.33
C PRO A 163 -4.04 -5.36 9.23
N VAL A 164 -3.86 -6.23 10.23
CA VAL A 164 -4.87 -6.49 11.25
C VAL A 164 -4.65 -5.54 12.41
N LEU A 165 -5.68 -4.78 12.77
CA LEU A 165 -5.72 -3.95 13.95
C LEU A 165 -6.69 -4.51 14.97
N THR A 166 -6.21 -4.70 16.20
CA THR A 166 -7.04 -4.93 17.36
C THR A 166 -7.49 -3.61 17.98
N ASN A 167 -8.76 -3.52 18.36
CA ASN A 167 -9.22 -2.39 19.16
C ASN A 167 -8.60 -2.44 20.55
N PRO A 168 -8.25 -1.27 21.13
CA PRO A 168 -7.83 -1.23 22.53
C PRO A 168 -8.97 -1.77 23.41
N THR A 169 -8.62 -2.60 24.38
CA THR A 169 -9.59 -3.15 25.34
C THR A 169 -10.24 -2.04 26.17
N LYS A 170 -11.42 -2.28 26.73
CA LYS A 170 -12.09 -1.32 27.64
C LYS A 170 -11.20 -0.90 28.81
N GLU A 171 -10.31 -1.79 29.27
CA GLU A 171 -9.34 -1.48 30.32
C GLU A 171 -8.27 -0.49 29.84
N GLU A 172 -7.74 -0.67 28.62
CA GLU A 172 -6.79 0.25 28.00
C GLU A 172 -7.43 1.60 27.70
N GLU A 173 -8.68 1.64 27.24
CA GLU A 173 -9.43 2.88 27.06
C GLU A 173 -9.69 3.60 28.40
N ALA A 174 -10.03 2.84 29.45
CA ALA A 174 -10.25 3.39 30.79
C ALA A 174 -8.95 3.87 31.45
N ALA A 175 -7.82 3.21 31.18
CA ALA A 175 -6.49 3.65 31.61
C ALA A 175 -6.06 4.93 30.89
N ARG A 176 -6.27 5.02 29.57
CA ARG A 176 -6.02 6.23 28.76
C ARG A 176 -6.87 7.41 29.21
N LYS A 177 -8.16 7.19 29.52
CA LYS A 177 -9.06 8.22 30.10
C LYS A 177 -8.63 8.69 31.49
N ARG A 178 -8.02 7.82 32.30
CA ARG A 178 -7.46 8.16 33.63
C ARG A 178 -6.15 8.95 33.51
N ALA A 179 -5.28 8.59 32.56
CA ALA A 179 -4.04 9.31 32.28
C ALA A 179 -4.28 10.74 31.77
N ALA A 180 -5.25 10.93 30.86
CA ALA A 180 -5.64 12.24 30.34
C ALA A 180 -6.15 13.22 31.42
N LYS A 181 -6.71 12.71 32.52
CA LYS A 181 -7.17 13.52 33.66
C LYS A 181 -6.05 13.89 34.65
N SER A 182 -4.89 13.26 34.57
CA SER A 182 -3.77 13.46 35.50
C SER A 182 -2.78 14.54 35.07
N GLY A 183 -2.98 15.21 33.93
CA GLY A 183 -2.16 16.37 33.50
C GLY A 183 -0.68 16.09 33.23
N LYS A 184 -0.25 14.81 33.18
CA LYS A 184 1.13 14.45 32.82
C LYS A 184 1.26 14.35 31.30
N ILE A 185 1.81 15.42 30.71
CA ILE A 185 2.33 15.52 29.34
C ILE A 185 1.25 15.41 28.25
N LEU A 186 1.33 16.29 27.25
CA LEU A 186 0.62 16.15 25.97
C LEU A 186 1.09 14.85 25.29
N GLU A 187 0.59 13.69 25.73
CA GLU A 187 0.50 12.52 24.86
C GLU A 187 -0.46 12.92 23.74
N VAL A 188 0.12 13.31 22.60
CA VAL A 188 -0.64 13.43 21.36
C VAL A 188 -1.26 12.05 21.15
N GLN A 189 -2.55 11.94 21.45
CA GLN A 189 -3.30 10.70 21.31
C GLN A 189 -3.11 10.24 19.86
N GLU A 190 -2.41 9.11 19.71
CA GLU A 190 -2.07 8.55 18.42
C GLU A 190 -3.33 8.38 17.58
N THR A 191 -3.33 8.93 16.36
CA THR A 191 -4.51 8.88 15.51
C THR A 191 -4.70 7.47 14.97
N LEU A 192 -5.94 7.10 14.64
CA LEU A 192 -6.19 5.80 13.99
C LEU A 192 -5.44 5.67 12.66
N GLU A 193 -5.27 6.77 11.93
CA GLU A 193 -4.45 6.82 10.72
C GLU A 193 -3.00 6.42 10.98
N GLN A 194 -2.38 6.93 12.05
CA GLN A 194 -1.02 6.57 12.45
C GLN A 194 -0.90 5.08 12.78
N ARG A 195 -1.82 4.55 13.60
CA ARG A 195 -1.85 3.12 13.97
C ARG A 195 -2.00 2.21 12.75
N VAL A 196 -2.87 2.57 11.80
CA VAL A 196 -3.08 1.83 10.56
C VAL A 196 -1.81 1.84 9.70
N VAL A 197 -1.19 3.01 9.56
CA VAL A 197 0.05 3.14 8.78
C VAL A 197 1.17 2.33 9.42
N GLU A 198 1.36 2.43 10.73
CA GLU A 198 2.40 1.69 11.47
C GLU A 198 2.20 0.18 11.37
N ALA A 199 0.99 -0.32 11.59
CA ALA A 199 0.69 -1.75 11.44
C ALA A 199 0.87 -2.25 10.00
N ALA A 200 0.72 -1.38 9.00
CA ALA A 200 0.98 -1.71 7.61
C ALA A 200 2.48 -1.68 7.25
N MET A 201 3.33 -1.00 8.01
CA MET A 201 4.73 -0.84 7.65
C MET A 201 5.46 -2.20 7.69
N PRO A 202 6.23 -2.54 6.63
CA PRO A 202 7.18 -3.64 6.73
C PRO A 202 8.17 -3.36 7.85
N THR A 203 8.75 -4.41 8.43
CA THR A 203 9.85 -4.25 9.38
C THR A 203 10.97 -3.44 8.73
N GLU A 204 11.68 -2.63 9.51
CA GLU A 204 12.73 -1.73 8.98
C GLU A 204 13.76 -2.49 8.13
N ALA A 205 14.10 -3.71 8.54
CA ALA A 205 14.99 -4.60 7.79
C ALA A 205 14.45 -4.97 6.40
N LEU A 206 13.14 -5.20 6.26
CA LEU A 206 12.51 -5.52 4.97
C LEU A 206 12.19 -4.28 4.14
N ARG A 207 11.91 -3.14 4.78
CA ARG A 207 11.47 -1.88 4.16
C ARG A 207 12.41 -1.40 3.06
N PHE A 208 13.71 -1.61 3.24
CA PHE A 208 14.77 -1.21 2.30
C PHE A 208 15.58 -2.40 1.75
N LEU A 209 15.12 -3.64 1.95
CA LEU A 209 15.85 -4.82 1.46
C LEU A 209 15.66 -4.99 -0.04
N PHE A 210 16.77 -5.00 -0.79
CA PHE A 210 16.82 -5.50 -2.16
C PHE A 210 17.40 -6.91 -2.18
N ALA A 211 16.57 -7.90 -2.47
CA ALA A 211 17.04 -9.25 -2.73
C ALA A 211 17.30 -9.35 -4.23
N THR A 212 18.56 -9.27 -4.65
CA THR A 212 18.93 -9.74 -5.99
C THR A 212 18.78 -11.26 -5.98
N GLU A 213 17.93 -11.81 -6.84
CA GLU A 213 18.00 -13.22 -7.18
C GLU A 213 19.35 -13.46 -7.87
N THR A 214 20.34 -13.79 -7.08
CA THR A 214 21.62 -14.30 -7.54
C THR A 214 21.90 -15.53 -6.69
N GLU A 215 21.10 -16.57 -6.92
CA GLU A 215 21.52 -17.92 -6.59
C GLU A 215 22.89 -18.15 -7.27
N PRO A 216 23.97 -18.43 -6.52
CA PRO A 216 25.18 -18.91 -7.15
C PRO A 216 24.84 -20.29 -7.70
N THR A 217 24.76 -20.42 -9.03
CA THR A 217 24.75 -21.74 -9.66
C THR A 217 26.07 -22.42 -9.32
N ALA A 218 26.06 -23.18 -8.23
CA ALA A 218 27.11 -24.10 -7.88
C ALA A 218 27.11 -25.19 -8.96
N ASP A 219 28.19 -25.15 -9.73
CA ASP A 219 28.68 -26.20 -10.60
C ASP A 219 28.60 -27.57 -9.89
N GLY A 220 28.07 -28.56 -10.61
CA GLY A 220 27.81 -29.91 -10.12
C GLY A 220 27.19 -30.76 -11.22
N GLY A 221 28.01 -31.11 -12.23
CA GLY A 221 27.56 -31.81 -13.42
C GLY A 221 27.23 -33.31 -13.27
N LYS A 222 26.67 -33.83 -14.38
CA LYS A 222 26.51 -35.24 -14.80
C LYS A 222 25.51 -36.07 -13.95
N ASP A 223 24.54 -36.80 -14.49
CA ASP A 223 24.58 -37.67 -15.67
C ASP A 223 23.19 -38.00 -16.26
N LYS A 224 23.28 -38.54 -17.47
CA LYS A 224 22.32 -38.97 -18.49
C LYS A 224 21.17 -39.92 -18.08
N SER A 225 20.10 -39.83 -18.90
CA SER A 225 19.47 -40.93 -19.67
C SER A 225 18.32 -41.78 -19.07
N ASN A 226 17.23 -41.82 -19.88
CA ASN A 226 16.24 -42.89 -20.09
C ASN A 226 15.21 -43.17 -18.99
N SER A 227 14.01 -43.67 -19.25
CA SER A 227 13.03 -43.72 -20.37
C SER A 227 11.93 -44.67 -19.86
N SER A 228 10.67 -44.49 -20.31
CA SER A 228 9.55 -45.45 -20.24
C SER A 228 8.99 -45.74 -18.83
N SER A 229 7.72 -46.03 -18.58
CA SER A 229 6.67 -46.70 -19.37
C SER A 229 5.30 -46.42 -18.68
N VAL A 230 4.21 -46.08 -19.39
CA VAL A 230 3.16 -46.98 -19.93
C VAL A 230 1.96 -47.24 -18.97
N THR A 231 0.84 -46.54 -19.27
CA THR A 231 -0.60 -47.01 -19.33
C THR A 231 -1.36 -47.38 -18.04
N LEU A 232 -2.70 -47.40 -17.91
CA LEU A 232 -3.87 -47.36 -18.82
C LEU A 232 -5.18 -47.10 -18.01
N GLY A 233 -6.21 -46.46 -18.63
CA GLY A 233 -7.67 -46.71 -18.44
C GLY A 233 -8.39 -46.10 -17.21
N GLU A 234 -9.63 -45.60 -17.21
CA GLU A 234 -10.78 -45.69 -18.13
C GLU A 234 -11.80 -44.52 -17.98
N LYS A 235 -12.28 -44.03 -19.14
CA LYS A 235 -13.63 -43.54 -19.56
C LYS A 235 -14.60 -42.71 -18.67
N ARG A 236 -14.83 -41.46 -19.15
CA ARG A 236 -16.09 -40.69 -19.49
C ARG A 236 -17.22 -40.63 -18.43
N LYS A 237 -17.88 -39.50 -18.11
CA LYS A 237 -18.55 -38.48 -18.96
C LYS A 237 -19.07 -37.32 -18.08
N HIS A 238 -19.01 -36.09 -18.63
CA HIS A 238 -19.74 -34.85 -18.29
C HIS A 238 -20.72 -34.83 -17.09
N ASP A 239 -20.53 -33.89 -16.16
CA ASP A 239 -21.61 -32.94 -15.83
C ASP A 239 -21.07 -31.63 -15.25
N ALA A 240 -21.77 -30.53 -15.57
CA ALA A 240 -21.41 -29.17 -15.21
C ALA A 240 -21.80 -28.86 -13.76
N LEU A 241 -20.86 -28.33 -12.98
CA LEU A 241 -21.14 -27.60 -11.74
C LEU A 241 -20.00 -26.61 -11.53
N GLU A 242 -20.33 -25.34 -11.76
CA GLU A 242 -19.55 -24.20 -11.30
C GLU A 242 -19.39 -24.33 -9.78
N SER A 243 -18.17 -24.58 -9.32
CA SER A 243 -17.80 -24.35 -7.94
C SER A 243 -16.73 -23.28 -7.90
N GLU A 244 -17.11 -22.19 -7.25
CA GLU A 244 -16.27 -21.09 -6.82
C GLU A 244 -15.07 -21.66 -6.06
N ALA A 245 -13.96 -21.85 -6.77
CA ALA A 245 -12.69 -22.06 -6.13
C ALA A 245 -12.22 -20.69 -5.63
N GLU A 246 -12.49 -20.42 -4.35
CA GLU A 246 -11.69 -19.52 -3.53
C GLU A 246 -10.22 -19.72 -3.92
N SER A 247 -9.68 -18.76 -4.67
CA SER A 247 -8.24 -18.67 -4.90
C SER A 247 -7.58 -18.22 -3.60
N GLY A 248 -7.49 -19.14 -2.64
CA GLY A 248 -6.39 -19.18 -1.70
C GLY A 248 -5.14 -19.69 -2.42
N ALA A 249 -4.68 -18.92 -3.41
CA ALA A 249 -3.35 -19.12 -3.98
C ALA A 249 -2.38 -18.48 -2.99
N THR A 250 -1.42 -19.28 -2.52
CA THR A 250 -0.19 -18.80 -1.89
C THR A 250 0.49 -17.84 -2.86
N ASP A 251 0.18 -16.54 -2.73
CA ASP A 251 0.83 -15.47 -3.47
C ASP A 251 2.32 -15.50 -3.11
N GLU A 252 3.17 -15.94 -4.04
CA GLU A 252 4.54 -15.45 -4.09
C GLU A 252 4.46 -13.93 -3.98
N GLN A 253 4.86 -13.41 -2.82
CA GLN A 253 4.48 -12.07 -2.40
C GLN A 253 5.14 -11.04 -3.31
N VAL A 254 4.43 -10.62 -4.36
CA VAL A 254 4.93 -9.70 -5.38
C VAL A 254 5.38 -8.41 -4.70
N VAL A 255 6.68 -8.15 -4.69
CA VAL A 255 7.25 -6.99 -4.00
C VAL A 255 6.92 -5.73 -4.79
N LEU A 256 6.09 -4.87 -4.17
CA LEU A 256 5.75 -3.55 -4.69
C LEU A 256 6.61 -2.48 -4.03
N TRP A 257 6.99 -1.49 -4.81
CA TRP A 257 7.81 -0.34 -4.42
C TRP A 257 7.01 0.96 -4.55
N ARG A 258 7.30 1.92 -3.67
CA ARG A 258 6.74 3.26 -3.70
C ARG A 258 7.80 4.31 -3.34
N ALA A 259 7.51 5.57 -3.63
CA ALA A 259 8.29 6.69 -3.12
C ALA A 259 8.09 6.85 -1.60
N ASN A 260 9.19 7.08 -0.87
CA ASN A 260 9.18 7.33 0.57
C ASN A 260 8.96 8.82 0.85
N PHE A 261 7.70 9.22 1.01
CA PHE A 261 7.35 10.62 1.25
C PHE A 261 7.96 11.18 2.54
N ASP A 262 8.10 10.37 3.59
CA ASP A 262 8.66 10.80 4.87
C ASP A 262 10.10 11.27 4.72
N GLU A 263 10.91 10.56 3.93
CA GLU A 263 12.29 10.93 3.65
C GLU A 263 12.37 12.28 2.93
N PHE A 264 11.51 12.50 1.94
CA PHE A 264 11.44 13.80 1.25
C PHE A 264 11.02 14.91 2.21
N ILE A 265 10.02 14.68 3.06
CA ILE A 265 9.55 15.71 4.00
C ILE A 265 10.60 16.02 5.06
N ARG A 266 11.32 15.02 5.57
CA ARG A 266 12.48 15.24 6.46
C ARG A 266 13.50 16.18 5.82
N HIS A 267 13.89 15.90 4.58
CA HIS A 267 14.82 16.76 3.84
C HIS A 267 14.30 18.18 3.58
N LEU A 268 13.00 18.37 3.47
CA LEU A 268 12.38 19.68 3.27
C LEU A 268 12.22 20.49 4.55
N ARG A 269 12.23 19.86 5.73
CA ARG A 269 12.16 20.56 7.03
C ARG A 269 13.49 21.18 7.46
N HIS A 270 14.61 20.61 7.00
CA HIS A 270 15.96 21.03 7.36
C HIS A 270 16.61 22.00 6.35
N LYS A 271 15.80 22.61 5.46
CA LYS A 271 16.23 23.63 4.49
C LYS A 271 15.36 24.87 4.63
#